data_AF-A0A085B8Z6-F1
#
_entry.id   AF-A0A085B8Z6-F1
#
_cell.length_a   1.000
_cell.length_b   1.000
_cell.length_c   1.000
_cell.angle_alpha   90.00
_cell.angle_beta   90.00
_cell.angle_gamma   90.00
#
_symmetry.space_group_name_H-M   'P 1'
#
loop_
_entity.id
_entity.type
_entity.pdbx_description
1 polymer ?
#
loop_
_entity_poly.entity_id
_entity_poly.type
_entity_poly.pdbx_seq_one_letter_code
_entity_poly.pdbx_strand_id
1 'polypeptide(L)'
;MIDIIKDYTTKRLDLIKLQFTEKSSLSAGIIAFISIVVIAFSFFIILFNFGIAFLIGQSLGNTGYGFLIVAGFYFVLMIAVFFLKKLIVKSIANQVIDFLKK
;
A
#
# COMPACT_ATOMS: atom_id res chain seq x y z
N MET A 1 8.17 48.22 22.43
CA MET A 1 8.96 46.97 22.64
C MET A 1 8.12 45.70 22.44
N ILE A 2 6.81 45.71 22.74
CA ILE A 2 5.90 44.56 22.54
C ILE A 2 5.60 44.27 21.06
N ASP A 3 5.57 45.30 20.19
CA ASP A 3 5.30 45.12 18.75
C ASP A 3 6.38 44.34 17.99
N ILE A 4 7.63 44.42 18.43
CA ILE A 4 8.75 43.71 17.78
C ILE A 4 8.62 42.20 18.04
N ILE A 5 8.26 41.79 19.26
CA ILE A 5 8.07 40.37 19.61
C ILE A 5 6.87 39.78 18.83
N LYS A 6 5.83 40.58 18.59
CA LYS A 6 4.65 40.18 17.80
C LYS A 6 5.00 40.01 16.32
N ASP A 7 5.78 40.92 15.73
CA ASP A 7 6.19 40.84 14.32
C ASP A 7 7.09 39.62 14.05
N TYR A 8 8.02 39.30 14.96
CA TYR A 8 8.87 38.11 14.85
C TYR A 8 8.10 36.80 15.05
N THR A 9 7.09 36.78 15.92
CA THR A 9 6.21 35.62 16.12
C THR A 9 5.33 35.40 14.90
N THR A 10 4.82 36.48 14.30
CA THR A 10 4.00 36.43 13.09
C THR A 10 4.82 35.96 11.89
N LYS A 11 6.05 36.46 11.72
CA LYS A 11 6.99 35.98 10.69
C LYS A 11 7.38 34.52 10.85
N ARG A 12 7.58 34.03 12.08
CA ARG A 12 7.82 32.58 12.30
C ARG A 12 6.58 31.74 12.01
N LEU A 13 5.39 32.22 12.35
CA LEU A 13 4.13 31.56 12.00
C LEU A 13 3.89 31.54 10.49
N ASP A 14 4.25 32.61 9.79
CA ASP A 14 4.17 32.68 8.33
C ASP A 14 5.22 31.78 7.68
N LEU A 15 6.46 31.72 8.18
CA LEU A 15 7.48 30.78 7.71
C LEU A 15 7.10 29.31 7.97
N ILE A 16 6.40 29.03 9.06
CA ILE A 16 5.86 27.70 9.35
C ILE A 16 4.70 27.38 8.38
N LYS A 17 3.76 28.30 8.16
CA LYS A 17 2.67 28.15 7.17
C LYS A 17 3.19 28.03 5.73
N LEU A 18 4.24 28.75 5.36
CA LEU A 18 4.83 28.69 4.03
C LEU A 18 5.50 27.34 3.81
N GLN A 19 6.26 26.85 4.81
CA GLN A 19 6.86 25.52 4.76
C GLN A 19 5.81 24.39 4.81
N PHE A 20 4.71 24.58 5.53
CA PHE A 20 3.57 23.66 5.49
C PHE A 20 2.87 23.70 4.13
N THR A 21 2.71 24.87 3.52
CA THR A 21 2.10 25.01 2.18
C THR A 21 2.99 24.40 1.10
N GLU A 22 4.30 24.66 1.12
CA GLU A 22 5.24 24.08 0.15
C GLU A 22 5.43 22.57 0.34
N LYS A 23 5.62 22.08 1.58
CA LYS A 23 5.70 20.64 1.84
C LYS A 23 4.38 19.94 1.62
N SER A 24 3.23 20.56 1.95
CA SER A 24 1.92 19.96 1.68
C SER A 24 1.59 19.97 0.19
N SER A 25 2.04 20.95 -0.59
CA SER A 25 1.80 20.99 -2.03
C SER A 25 2.69 20.01 -2.79
N LEU A 26 3.96 19.87 -2.39
CA LEU A 26 4.87 18.85 -2.95
C LEU A 26 4.48 17.44 -2.49
N SER A 27 4.11 17.28 -1.21
CA SER A 27 3.62 16.00 -0.68
C SER A 27 2.25 15.63 -1.22
N ALA A 28 1.33 16.58 -1.44
CA ALA A 28 0.04 16.30 -2.06
C ALA A 28 0.20 15.87 -3.52
N GLY A 29 1.11 16.50 -4.27
CA GLY A 29 1.45 16.07 -5.63
C GLY A 29 2.06 14.67 -5.67
N ILE A 30 2.97 14.34 -4.76
CA ILE A 30 3.58 13.00 -4.63
C ILE A 30 2.53 11.97 -4.19
N ILE A 31 1.66 12.30 -3.24
CA ILE A 31 0.56 11.42 -2.79
C ILE A 31 -0.45 11.20 -3.92
N ALA A 32 -0.79 12.24 -4.68
CA ALA A 32 -1.68 12.13 -5.84
C ALA A 32 -1.05 11.29 -6.97
N PHE A 33 0.24 11.46 -7.24
CA PHE A 33 0.96 10.65 -8.21
C PHE A 33 1.03 9.18 -7.77
N ILE A 34 1.38 8.92 -6.51
CA ILE A 34 1.42 7.57 -5.94
C ILE A 34 0.03 6.92 -5.95
N SER A 35 -1.03 7.65 -5.62
CA SER A 35 -2.39 7.09 -5.65
C SER A 35 -2.82 6.73 -7.07
N ILE A 36 -2.53 7.58 -8.07
CA ILE A 36 -2.77 7.26 -9.48
C ILE A 36 -1.96 6.03 -9.92
N VAL A 37 -0.68 5.94 -9.55
CA VAL A 37 0.17 4.79 -9.88
C VAL A 37 -0.36 3.52 -9.21
N VAL A 38 -0.75 3.57 -7.94
CA VAL A 38 -1.33 2.43 -7.21
C VAL A 38 -2.63 1.99 -7.86
N ILE A 39 -3.51 2.91 -8.25
CA ILE A 39 -4.75 2.59 -8.95
C ILE A 39 -4.44 1.92 -10.29
N ALA A 40 -3.58 2.52 -11.11
CA ALA A 40 -3.18 1.97 -12.41
C ALA A 40 -2.56 0.57 -12.27
N PHE A 41 -1.68 0.39 -11.28
CA PHE A 41 -1.03 -0.88 -11.00
C PHE A 41 -2.04 -1.93 -10.50
N SER A 42 -3.01 -1.53 -9.68
CA SER A 42 -4.08 -2.42 -9.23
C SER A 42 -4.94 -2.90 -10.41
N PHE A 43 -5.28 -2.01 -11.34
CA PHE A 43 -5.95 -2.40 -12.59
C PHE A 43 -5.11 -3.37 -13.41
N PHE A 44 -3.80 -3.11 -13.55
CA PHE A 44 -2.88 -4.01 -14.25
C PHE A 44 -2.86 -5.42 -13.64
N ILE A 45 -2.75 -5.55 -12.32
CA ILE A 45 -2.76 -6.84 -11.62
C ILE A 45 -4.06 -7.62 -11.84
N ILE A 46 -5.19 -6.92 -11.82
CA ILE A 46 -6.51 -7.53 -12.07
C ILE A 46 -6.55 -8.08 -13.49
N LEU A 47 -6.22 -7.27 -14.50
CA LEU A 47 -6.20 -7.70 -15.90
C LEU A 47 -5.20 -8.82 -16.13
N PHE A 48 -4.05 -8.78 -15.47
CA PHE A 48 -3.04 -9.83 -15.54
C PHE A 48 -3.56 -11.17 -14.98
N ASN A 49 -4.30 -11.15 -13.87
CA ASN A 49 -4.97 -12.35 -13.34
C ASN A 49 -6.00 -12.92 -14.32
N PHE A 50 -6.82 -12.05 -14.91
CA PHE A 50 -7.75 -12.46 -15.97
C PHE A 50 -6.99 -13.06 -17.16
N GLY A 51 -5.89 -12.45 -17.59
CA GLY A 51 -5.05 -12.95 -18.68
C GLY A 51 -4.49 -14.34 -18.41
N ILE A 52 -3.99 -14.60 -17.19
CA ILE A 52 -3.53 -15.94 -16.78
C ILE A 52 -4.68 -16.95 -16.81
N ALA A 53 -5.84 -16.60 -16.26
CA ALA A 53 -7.01 -17.47 -16.26
C ALA A 53 -7.45 -17.81 -17.69
N PHE A 54 -7.45 -16.82 -18.60
CA PHE A 54 -7.76 -17.03 -20.02
C PHE A 54 -6.71 -17.88 -20.73
N LEU A 55 -5.41 -17.67 -20.48
CA LEU A 55 -4.34 -18.43 -21.11
C LEU A 55 -4.37 -19.90 -20.70
N ILE A 56 -4.55 -20.17 -19.40
CA ILE A 56 -4.73 -21.52 -18.88
C ILE A 56 -6.03 -22.12 -19.45
N GLY A 57 -7.11 -21.35 -19.45
CA GLY A 57 -8.40 -21.77 -19.98
C GLY A 57 -8.36 -22.13 -21.48
N GLN A 58 -7.65 -21.35 -22.29
CA GLN A 58 -7.47 -21.61 -23.71
C GLN A 58 -6.61 -22.84 -23.95
N SER A 59 -5.54 -23.04 -23.17
CA SER A 59 -4.72 -24.26 -23.25
C SER A 59 -5.49 -25.52 -22.88
N LEU A 60 -6.51 -25.41 -22.02
CA LEU A 60 -7.39 -26.52 -21.64
C LEU A 60 -8.61 -26.66 -22.58
N GLY A 61 -8.75 -25.79 -23.59
CA GLY A 61 -9.87 -25.77 -24.53
C GLY A 61 -11.20 -25.28 -23.93
N ASN A 62 -11.21 -24.84 -22.67
CA ASN A 62 -12.38 -24.27 -22.02
C ASN A 62 -11.97 -23.27 -20.93
N THR A 63 -12.36 -22.01 -21.14
CA THR A 63 -12.07 -20.87 -20.27
C THR A 63 -12.55 -21.08 -18.83
N GLY A 64 -13.64 -21.81 -18.62
CA GLY A 64 -14.19 -22.12 -17.30
C GLY A 64 -13.21 -22.89 -16.42
N TYR A 65 -12.46 -23.84 -16.97
CA TYR A 65 -11.45 -24.56 -16.20
C TYR A 65 -10.26 -23.68 -15.82
N GLY A 66 -9.91 -22.69 -16.66
CA GLY A 66 -8.87 -21.71 -16.36
C GLY A 66 -9.19 -20.90 -15.11
N PHE A 67 -10.41 -20.38 -15.00
CA PHE A 67 -10.87 -19.69 -13.79
C PHE A 67 -10.95 -20.63 -12.58
N LEU A 68 -11.40 -21.88 -12.76
CA LEU A 68 -11.52 -22.85 -11.67
C LEU A 68 -10.15 -23.20 -11.08
N ILE A 69 -9.13 -23.38 -11.91
CA ILE A 69 -7.74 -23.64 -11.48
C ILE A 69 -7.19 -22.44 -10.70
N VAL A 70 -7.35 -21.22 -11.24
CA VAL A 70 -6.89 -20.00 -10.56
C VAL A 70 -7.61 -19.81 -9.23
N ALA A 71 -8.92 -20.04 -9.16
CA ALA A 71 -9.69 -19.99 -7.92
C ALA A 71 -9.23 -21.05 -6.91
N GLY A 72 -8.98 -22.29 -7.35
CA GLY A 72 -8.44 -23.36 -6.51
C GLY A 72 -7.07 -23.03 -5.96
N PHE A 73 -6.18 -22.44 -6.76
CA PHE A 73 -4.88 -21.96 -6.32
C PHE A 73 -4.99 -20.89 -5.23
N TYR A 74 -5.85 -19.89 -5.41
CA TYR A 74 -6.12 -18.87 -4.38
C TYR A 74 -6.72 -19.46 -3.10
N PHE A 75 -7.56 -20.50 -3.22
CA PHE A 75 -8.12 -21.19 -2.05
C PHE A 75 -7.04 -21.95 -1.26
N VAL A 76 -6.14 -22.66 -1.93
CA VAL A 76 -5.00 -23.33 -1.29
C VAL A 76 -4.07 -22.32 -0.61
N LEU A 77 -3.78 -21.20 -1.27
CA LEU A 77 -3.03 -20.09 -0.66
C LEU A 77 -3.70 -19.56 0.61
N MET A 78 -5.03 -19.38 0.59
CA MET A 78 -5.78 -18.92 1.76
C MET A 78 -5.65 -19.89 2.94
N ILE A 79 -5.74 -21.20 2.68
CA ILE A 79 -5.55 -22.23 3.70
C ILE A 79 -4.11 -22.17 4.24
N ALA A 80 -3.11 -22.13 3.35
CA ALA A 80 -1.71 -22.05 3.74
C ALA A 80 -1.46 -20.84 4.66
N VAL A 81 -1.93 -19.65 4.27
CA VAL A 81 -1.82 -18.43 5.09
C VAL A 81 -2.53 -18.59 6.44
N PHE A 82 -3.67 -19.27 6.50
CA PHE A 82 -4.37 -19.51 7.76
C PHE A 82 -3.56 -20.38 8.73
N PHE A 83 -2.86 -21.40 8.24
CA PHE A 83 -1.93 -22.19 9.06
C PHE A 83 -0.72 -21.38 9.50
N LEU A 84 -0.16 -20.56 8.59
CA LEU A 84 0.98 -19.70 8.87
C LEU A 84 0.62 -18.51 9.79
N LYS A 85 -0.65 -18.18 9.98
CA LYS A 85 -1.12 -17.11 10.88
C LYS A 85 -0.44 -17.18 12.25
N LYS A 86 -0.38 -18.37 12.86
CA LYS A 86 0.24 -18.53 14.18
C LYS A 86 1.75 -18.25 14.17
N LEU A 87 2.45 -18.63 13.09
CA LEU A 87 3.88 -18.37 12.90
C LEU A 87 4.15 -16.88 12.64
N ILE A 88 3.38 -16.26 11.75
CA ILE A 88 3.50 -14.84 11.39
C ILE A 88 3.26 -13.96 12.62
N VAL A 89 2.19 -14.23 13.39
CA VAL A 89 1.88 -13.46 14.61
C VAL A 89 2.97 -13.62 15.66
N LYS A 90 3.49 -14.84 15.88
CA LYS A 90 4.62 -15.05 16.81
C LYS A 90 5.89 -14.35 16.35
N SER A 91 6.20 -14.39 15.06
CA SER A 91 7.40 -13.76 14.49
C SER A 91 7.36 -12.24 14.67
N ILE A 92 6.24 -11.60 14.32
CA ILE A 92 6.04 -10.16 14.48
C ILE A 92 6.07 -9.79 15.97
N ALA A 93 5.40 -10.54 16.84
CA ALA A 93 5.40 -10.28 18.28
C ALA A 93 6.82 -10.35 18.87
N ASN A 94 7.61 -11.37 18.51
CA ASN A 94 8.99 -11.49 18.96
C ASN A 94 9.86 -10.34 18.44
N GLN A 95 9.65 -9.90 17.19
CA GLN A 95 10.41 -8.80 16.60
C GLN A 95 10.09 -7.46 17.28
N VAL A 96 8.82 -7.24 17.67
CA VAL A 96 8.42 -6.05 18.46
C VAL A 96 9.00 -6.12 19.87
N ILE A 97 9.01 -7.29 20.52
CA ILE A 97 9.60 -7.47 21.85
C ILE A 97 11.12 -7.22 21.81
N ASP A 98 11.82 -7.72 20.80
CA ASP A 98 13.26 -7.53 20.63
C ASP A 98 13.62 -6.06 20.37
N PHE A 99 12.77 -5.34 19.62
CA PHE A 99 12.93 -3.92 19.37
C PHE A 99 12.70 -3.05 20.62
N LEU A 100 11.80 -3.46 21.51
CA LEU A 100 11.53 -2.76 22.78
C LEU A 100 12.54 -3.08 23.89
N LYS A 101 13.27 -4.19 23.79
CA LYS A 101 14.29 -4.61 24.76
C LYS A 101 15.66 -3.99 24.47
N LYS A 102 15.80 -3.29 23.34
CA LYS A 102 17.00 -2.59 22.89
C LYS A 102 16.95 -1.12 23.26
#